data_AF-A0A1J5TDD7-F1
#
_entry.id   AF-A0A1J5TDD7-F1
#
_cell.length_a   1.000
_cell.length_b   1.000
_cell.length_c   1.000
_cell.angle_alpha   90.00
_cell.angle_beta   90.00
_cell.angle_gamma   90.00
#
_symmetry.space_group_name_H-M   'P 1'
#
loop_
_entity.id
_entity.type
_entity.pdbx_description
1 polymer ?
#
loop_
_entity_poly.entity_id
_entity_poly.type
_entity_poly.pdbx_seq_one_letter_code
_entity_poly.pdbx_strand_id
1 'polypeptide(L)'
;MSLPSLNGAQKTRLRGLGQQLDDMLLVGQAGASPTVVAELNRLLDTHELVKVRFAGADRVQRASLTEALANAAACLHVGSVGFTALFYRPNAEPGRRKIEL
;
A
#
# COMPACT_ATOMS: atom_id res chain seq x y z
N MET A 1 -9.29 -12.53 7.38
CA MET A 1 -10.03 -11.86 6.28
C MET A 1 -9.31 -12.16 4.98
N SER A 2 -10.02 -12.67 3.97
CA SER A 2 -9.42 -12.89 2.66
C SER A 2 -9.33 -11.56 1.90
N LEU A 3 -8.18 -11.28 1.29
CA LEU A 3 -8.01 -10.08 0.47
C LEU A 3 -8.86 -10.18 -0.80
N PRO A 4 -9.54 -9.10 -1.22
CA PRO A 4 -10.32 -9.12 -2.45
C PRO A 4 -9.40 -9.26 -3.67
N SER A 5 -9.85 -9.95 -4.71
CA SER A 5 -9.18 -9.89 -6.00
C SER A 5 -9.60 -8.62 -6.74
N LEU A 6 -8.63 -7.81 -7.17
CA LEU A 6 -8.89 -6.55 -7.88
C LEU A 6 -8.86 -6.77 -9.39
N ASN A 7 -9.92 -6.37 -10.08
CA ASN A 7 -9.95 -6.34 -11.54
C ASN A 7 -9.14 -5.15 -12.12
N GLY A 8 -8.96 -5.12 -13.44
CA GLY A 8 -8.17 -4.08 -14.11
C GLY A 8 -8.72 -2.66 -13.90
N ALA A 9 -10.05 -2.48 -13.95
CA ALA A 9 -10.70 -1.19 -13.75
C ALA A 9 -10.52 -0.69 -12.31
N GLN A 10 -10.67 -1.58 -11.33
CA GLN A 10 -10.46 -1.28 -9.92
C GLN A 10 -9.01 -0.87 -9.64
N LYS A 11 -8.03 -1.59 -10.18
CA LYS A 11 -6.61 -1.20 -10.07
C LYS A 11 -6.35 0.16 -10.71
N THR A 12 -6.95 0.46 -11.86
CA THR A 12 -6.82 1.78 -12.50
C THR A 12 -7.42 2.89 -11.65
N ARG A 13 -8.61 2.68 -11.08
CA ARG A 13 -9.25 3.62 -10.15
C ARG A 13 -8.37 3.91 -8.94
N LEU A 14 -7.87 2.86 -8.28
CA LEU A 14 -6.97 3.00 -7.12
C LEU A 14 -5.66 3.72 -7.48
N ARG A 15 -5.08 3.44 -8.65
CA ARG A 15 -3.91 4.19 -9.12
C ARG A 15 -4.22 5.67 -9.34
N GLY A 16 -5.39 5.99 -9.92
CA GLY A 16 -5.85 7.36 -10.11
C GLY A 16 -5.97 8.12 -8.78
N LEU A 17 -6.65 7.51 -7.79
CA LEU A 17 -6.74 8.05 -6.43
C LEU A 17 -5.34 8.23 -5.82
N GLY A 18 -4.47 7.24 -5.97
CA GLY A 18 -3.13 7.23 -5.42
C GLY A 18 -2.20 8.32 -5.96
N GLN A 19 -2.43 8.84 -7.18
CA GLN A 19 -1.65 9.97 -7.71
C GLN A 19 -1.88 11.27 -6.94
N GLN A 20 -3.06 11.43 -6.33
CA GLN A 20 -3.44 12.64 -5.58
C GLN A 20 -3.06 12.57 -4.10
N LEU A 21 -2.67 11.39 -3.60
CA LEU A 21 -2.26 11.22 -2.22
C LEU A 21 -0.89 11.83 -1.98
N ASP A 22 -0.61 12.25 -0.74
CA ASP A 22 0.76 12.47 -0.28
C ASP A 22 1.44 11.14 0.06
N ASP A 23 2.77 11.14 0.17
CA ASP A 23 3.51 9.97 0.62
C ASP A 23 3.36 9.83 2.14
N MET A 24 2.39 9.00 2.57
CA MET A 24 2.02 8.86 3.98
C MET A 24 3.05 8.11 4.82
N LEU A 25 3.89 7.30 4.16
CA LEU A 25 4.90 6.49 4.83
C LEU A 25 6.21 6.50 4.04
N LEU A 26 7.33 6.69 4.74
CA LEU A 26 8.67 6.62 4.19
C LEU A 26 9.39 5.37 4.70
N VAL A 27 9.88 4.55 3.78
CA VAL A 27 10.68 3.36 4.07
C VAL A 27 12.14 3.68 3.76
N GLY A 28 12.95 3.78 4.81
CA GLY A 28 14.40 3.98 4.71
C GLY A 28 15.17 2.66 4.66
N GLN A 29 16.44 2.71 5.05
CA GLN A 29 17.37 1.57 4.97
C GLN A 29 16.96 0.36 5.84
N ALA A 30 16.18 0.57 6.90
CA ALA A 30 15.65 -0.50 7.72
C ALA A 30 14.59 -1.37 7.01
N GLY A 31 14.13 -0.96 5.81
CA GLY A 31 13.21 -1.74 4.99
C GLY A 31 11.86 -2.01 5.66
N ALA A 32 11.31 -3.19 5.39
CA ALA A 32 10.03 -3.67 5.93
C ALA A 32 10.14 -4.12 7.40
N SER A 33 10.64 -3.25 8.27
CA SER A 33 10.78 -3.53 9.71
C SER A 33 9.42 -3.66 10.40
N PRO A 34 9.35 -4.28 11.60
CA PRO A 34 8.10 -4.40 12.36
C PRO A 34 7.41 -3.06 12.61
N THR A 35 8.18 -2.00 12.86
CA THR A 35 7.65 -0.64 13.06
C THR A 35 7.02 -0.09 11.79
N VAL A 36 7.66 -0.29 10.64
CA VAL A 36 7.13 0.14 9.33
C VAL A 36 5.84 -0.63 9.01
N VAL A 37 5.81 -1.94 9.27
CA VAL A 37 4.63 -2.77 9.05
C VAL A 37 3.48 -2.35 9.99
N ALA A 38 3.76 -2.07 11.26
CA ALA A 38 2.76 -1.60 12.21
C ALA A 38 2.16 -0.26 11.77
N GLU A 39 2.98 0.67 11.32
CA GLU A 39 2.50 1.97 10.84
C GLU A 39 1.72 1.85 9.52
N LEU A 40 2.17 1.00 8.58
CA LEU A 40 1.43 0.71 7.36
C LEU A 40 0.05 0.13 7.68
N ASN A 41 -0.05 -0.78 8.65
CA ASN A 41 -1.33 -1.32 9.11
C ASN A 41 -2.26 -0.21 9.63
N ARG A 42 -1.76 0.67 10.51
CA ARG A 42 -2.53 1.78 11.08
C ARG A 42 -3.06 2.73 10.00
N LEU A 43 -2.22 3.04 9.01
CA LEU A 43 -2.58 3.88 7.88
C LEU A 43 -3.63 3.20 7.00
N LEU A 44 -3.48 1.89 6.71
CA LEU A 44 -4.44 1.13 5.91
C LEU A 44 -5.81 1.04 6.59
N ASP A 45 -5.86 0.86 7.91
CA ASP A 45 -7.13 0.81 8.65
C ASP A 45 -7.90 2.14 8.60
N THR A 46 -7.17 3.25 8.45
CA THR A 46 -7.73 4.60 8.43
C THR A 46 -8.09 5.07 7.02
N HIS A 47 -7.22 4.79 6.04
CA HIS A 47 -7.29 5.36 4.70
C HIS A 47 -7.65 4.35 3.60
N GLU A 48 -7.55 3.06 3.89
CA GLU A 48 -7.68 1.92 2.96
C GLU A 48 -6.65 1.89 1.82
N LEU A 49 -6.26 3.04 1.27
CA LEU A 49 -5.23 3.21 0.25
C LEU A 49 -4.10 4.08 0.81
N VAL A 50 -2.89 3.54 0.79
CA VAL A 50 -1.70 4.19 1.35
C VAL A 50 -0.62 4.25 0.29
N LYS A 51 -0.04 5.45 0.10
CA LYS A 51 1.14 5.64 -0.74
C LYS A 51 2.39 5.64 0.11
N VAL A 52 3.32 4.74 -0.23
CA VAL A 52 4.58 4.53 0.48
C VAL A 52 5.73 4.93 -0.43
N ARG A 53 6.68 5.72 0.09
CA ARG A 53 7.93 6.08 -0.61
C ARG A 53 9.08 5.24 -0.07
N PHE A 54 9.95 4.76 -0.97
CA PHE A 54 11.19 4.07 -0.63
C PHE A 54 12.40 4.98 -0.85
N ALA A 55 13.16 5.28 0.20
CA ALA A 55 14.36 6.10 0.13
C ALA A 55 15.60 5.24 -0.11
N GLY A 56 16.39 5.58 -1.13
CA GLY A 56 17.69 4.95 -1.40
C GLY A 56 17.65 3.49 -1.88
N ALA A 57 16.46 2.95 -2.16
CA ALA A 57 16.29 1.60 -2.67
C ALA A 57 16.28 1.56 -4.21
N ASP A 58 17.02 0.64 -4.80
CA ASP A 58 17.03 0.41 -6.24
C ASP A 58 15.73 -0.28 -6.73
N ARG A 59 15.64 -0.59 -8.03
CA ARG A 59 14.44 -1.25 -8.60
C ARG A 59 14.18 -2.65 -8.02
N VAL A 60 15.22 -3.45 -7.81
CA VAL A 60 15.10 -4.83 -7.29
C VAL A 60 14.73 -4.81 -5.82
N GLN A 61 15.40 -3.97 -5.04
CA GLN A 61 15.11 -3.75 -3.63
C GLN A 61 13.68 -3.26 -3.42
N ARG A 62 13.20 -2.30 -4.23
CA ARG A 62 11.81 -1.82 -4.14
C ARG A 62 10.79 -2.93 -4.43
N ALA A 63 11.04 -3.79 -5.41
CA ALA A 63 10.15 -4.91 -5.70
C ALA A 63 10.07 -5.87 -4.50
N SER A 64 11.24 -6.25 -3.95
CA SER A 64 11.32 -7.13 -2.78
C SER A 64 10.67 -6.51 -1.54
N LEU A 65 10.94 -5.22 -1.25
CA LEU A 65 10.31 -4.51 -0.13
C LEU A 65 8.79 -4.39 -0.31
N THR A 66 8.32 -4.17 -1.53
CA THR A 66 6.89 -4.08 -1.81
C THR A 66 6.20 -5.40 -1.52
N GLU A 67 6.77 -6.52 -1.96
CA GLU A 67 6.25 -7.85 -1.68
C GLU A 67 6.28 -8.16 -0.18
N ALA A 68 7.39 -7.86 0.49
CA ALA A 68 7.53 -8.05 1.93
C ALA A 68 6.47 -7.26 2.71
N LEU A 69 6.24 -5.99 2.36
CA LEU A 69 5.22 -5.15 2.99
C LEU A 69 3.81 -5.65 2.71
N ALA A 70 3.50 -6.02 1.47
CA ALA A 70 2.17 -6.53 1.10
C ALA A 70 1.83 -7.80 1.90
N ASN A 71 2.79 -8.71 2.04
CA ASN A 71 2.62 -9.94 2.81
C ASN A 71 2.51 -9.65 4.31
N ALA A 72 3.43 -8.86 4.88
CA ALA A 72 3.48 -8.61 6.32
C ALA A 72 2.30 -7.76 6.83
N ALA A 73 1.84 -6.80 6.03
CA ALA A 73 0.67 -5.97 6.34
C ALA A 73 -0.64 -6.57 5.79
N ALA A 74 -0.63 -7.79 5.24
CA ALA A 74 -1.79 -8.44 4.64
C ALA A 74 -2.62 -7.46 3.79
N CYS A 75 -2.01 -6.89 2.76
CA CYS A 75 -2.62 -5.89 1.89
C CYS A 75 -2.23 -6.15 0.43
N LEU A 76 -2.87 -5.44 -0.49
CA LEU A 76 -2.67 -5.60 -1.92
C LEU A 76 -1.74 -4.52 -2.46
N HIS A 77 -0.72 -4.94 -3.21
CA HIS A 77 0.04 -4.02 -4.03
C HIS A 77 -0.77 -3.65 -5.29
N VAL A 78 -1.08 -2.37 -5.43
CA VAL A 78 -1.88 -1.83 -6.55
C VAL A 78 -0.99 -1.46 -7.74
N GLY A 79 0.21 -0.96 -7.46
CA GLY A 79 1.17 -0.52 -8.46
C GLY A 79 2.28 0.34 -7.86
N SER A 80 3.35 0.53 -8.62
CA SER A 80 4.50 1.37 -8.24
C SER A 80 4.80 2.39 -9.32
N VAL A 81 5.18 3.60 -8.92
CA VAL A 81 5.60 4.69 -9.80
C VAL A 81 6.85 5.33 -9.23
N GLY A 82 7.95 5.28 -9.98
CA GLY A 82 9.25 5.77 -9.49
C GLY A 82 9.63 5.10 -8.17
N PHE A 83 9.85 5.91 -7.13
CA PHE A 83 10.20 5.46 -5.77
C PHE A 83 8.99 5.24 -4.86
N THR A 84 7.77 5.20 -5.40
CA THR A 84 6.56 5.03 -4.60
C THR A 84 5.81 3.75 -4.97
N ALA A 85 5.09 3.18 -4.02
CA ALA A 85 4.14 2.09 -4.21
C ALA A 85 2.81 2.40 -3.51
N LEU A 86 1.73 1.89 -4.09
CA LEU A 86 0.38 1.99 -3.56
C LEU A 86 -0.04 0.65 -2.98
N PHE A 87 -0.51 0.69 -1.74
CA PHE A 87 -1.04 -0.47 -1.02
C PHE A 87 -2.50 -0.24 -0.67
N TYR A 88 -3.32 -1.26 -0.88
CA TYR A 88 -4.74 -1.21 -0.61
C TYR A 88 -5.20 -2.35 0.30
N ARG A 89 -6.02 -2.01 1.29
CA ARG A 89 -6.75 -2.97 2.13
C ARG A 89 -8.13 -2.39 2.45
N PRO A 90 -9.23 -3.03 2.02
CA PRO A 90 -10.56 -2.55 2.40
C PRO A 90 -10.73 -2.64 3.91
N ASN A 91 -11.52 -1.74 4.47
CA ASN A 91 -11.90 -1.82 5.86
C ASN A 91 -12.67 -3.13 6.13
N ALA A 92 -12.34 -3.73 7.26
CA ALA A 92 -12.95 -4.93 7.80
C ALA A 92 -14.48 -4.79 7.92
N GLU A 93 -14.94 -3.61 8.34
CA GLU A 93 -16.35 -3.29 8.52
C GLU A 93 -16.92 -2.68 7.22
N PRO A 94 -17.86 -3.35 6.52
CA PRO A 94 -18.38 -2.86 5.24
C PRO A 94 -18.95 -1.44 5.30
N GLY A 95 -19.61 -1.06 6.40
CA GLY A 95 -20.19 0.27 6.59
C GLY A 95 -19.18 1.40 6.80
N ARG A 96 -17.88 1.09 6.93
CA ARG A 96 -16.79 2.07 7.12
C ARG A 96 -15.84 2.15 5.94
N ARG A 97 -16.12 1.42 4.86
CA ARG A 97 -15.32 1.48 3.64
C ARG A 97 -15.47 2.85 3.00
N LYS A 98 -14.35 3.46 2.65
CA LYS A 98 -14.28 4.81 2.08
C LYS A 98 -14.08 4.75 0.56
N ILE A 99 -13.47 3.68 0.06
CA ILE A 99 -13.19 3.47 -1.34
C ILE A 99 -14.13 2.41 -1.89
N GLU A 100 -15.09 2.86 -2.69
CA GLU A 100 -15.96 1.98 -3.48
C GLU A 100 -15.24 1.54 -4.77
N LEU A 101 -15.24 0.23 -5.01
CA LEU A 101 -14.56 -0.48 -6.11
C LEU A 101 -15.53 -1.37 -6.88
#